data_AF-A0A521G9E5-F1
#
_entry.id   AF-A0A521G9E5-F1
#
_cell.length_a   1.000
_cell.length_b   1.000
_cell.length_c   1.000
_cell.angle_alpha   90.00
_cell.angle_beta   90.00
_cell.angle_gamma   90.00
#
_symmetry.space_group_name_H-M   'P 1'
#
loop_
_entity.id
_entity.type
_entity.pdbx_description
1 polymer ?
#
loop_
_entity_poly.entity_id
_entity_poly.type
_entity_poly.pdbx_seq_one_letter_code
_entity_poly.pdbx_strand_id
1 'polypeptide(L)' 'MWHFIIQQDDLSTSQFQALQKKAALTETEAFNEPHPNLYVFDVERENYPAFVDYLDLEGIRYATTTAKPTREQLLDPMR' A
#
# COMPACT_ATOMS: atom_id res chain seq x y z
N MET A 1 2.91 -2.34 13.91
CA MET A 1 2.18 -1.83 12.74
C MET A 1 3.18 -1.63 11.62
N TRP A 2 2.88 -2.14 10.42
CA TRP A 2 3.59 -1.79 9.20
C TRP A 2 2.62 -1.06 8.28
N HIS A 3 3.14 -0.07 7.55
CA HIS A 3 2.40 0.62 6.51
C HIS A 3 2.93 0.17 5.17
N PHE A 4 2.04 -0.34 4.34
CA PHE A 4 2.35 -0.76 2.98
C PHE A 4 1.82 0.28 2.01
N ILE A 5 2.70 0.79 1.18
CA ILE A 5 2.44 1.84 0.20
C ILE A 5 2.45 1.17 -1.17
N ILE A 6 1.33 1.24 -1.87
CA ILE A 6 1.15 0.57 -3.16
C ILE A 6 0.60 1.59 -4.15
N GLN A 7 1.14 1.62 -5.37
CA GLN A 7 0.61 2.47 -6.43
C GLN A 7 -0.77 1.94 -6.85
N GLN A 8 -1.75 2.84 -6.99
CA GLN A 8 -3.10 2.48 -7.38
C GLN A 8 -3.13 1.76 -8.75
N ASP A 9 -2.30 2.20 -9.69
CA ASP A 9 -2.19 1.60 -11.02
C ASP A 9 -1.56 0.19 -11.01
N ASP A 10 -0.82 -0.18 -9.97
CA ASP A 10 -0.29 -1.54 -9.77
C ASP A 10 -1.35 -2.50 -9.17
N LEU A 11 -2.54 -2.01 -8.82
CA LEU A 11 -3.60 -2.81 -8.20
C LEU A 11 -4.84 -2.91 -9.09
N SER A 12 -5.18 -4.14 -9.47
CA SER A 12 -6.51 -4.42 -10.00
C SER A 12 -7.57 -4.28 -8.91
N THR A 13 -8.83 -4.03 -9.30
CA THR A 13 -9.96 -3.96 -8.38
C THR A 13 -10.09 -5.23 -7.51
N SER A 14 -9.85 -6.40 -8.08
CA SER A 14 -9.91 -7.67 -7.36
C SER A 14 -8.80 -7.80 -6.31
N GLN A 15 -7.58 -7.39 -6.65
CA GLN A 15 -6.45 -7.41 -5.72
C GLN A 15 -6.65 -6.41 -4.58
N PHE A 16 -7.11 -5.21 -4.89
CA PHE A 16 -7.45 -4.19 -3.89
C PHE A 16 -8.49 -4.71 -2.87
N GLN A 17 -9.57 -5.34 -3.35
CA GLN A 17 -10.58 -5.94 -2.47
C GLN A 17 -10.02 -7.09 -1.61
N ALA A 18 -9.10 -7.89 -2.14
CA ALA A 18 -8.44 -8.95 -1.37
C ALA A 18 -7.54 -8.36 -0.27
N LEU A 19 -6.79 -7.30 -0.57
CA LEU A 19 -5.96 -6.59 0.41
C LEU A 19 -6.81 -5.94 1.52
N GLN A 20 -7.94 -5.32 1.17
CA GLN A 20 -8.88 -4.75 2.16
C GLN A 20 -9.47 -5.78 3.13
N LYS A 21 -9.52 -7.07 2.75
CA LYS A 21 -9.97 -8.15 3.66
C LYS A 21 -8.87 -8.60 4.61
N LYS A 22 -7.60 -8.36 4.26
CA LYS A 22 -6.40 -8.80 5.00
C LYS A 22 -5.81 -7.69 5.86
N ALA A 23 -6.07 -6.44 5.51
CA ALA A 23 -5.58 -5.25 6.20
C ALA A 23 -6.65 -4.16 6.23
N ALA A 24 -6.54 -3.26 7.20
CA ALA A 24 -7.33 -2.05 7.19
C ALA A 24 -6.71 -1.06 6.19
N LEU A 25 -7.45 -0.68 5.16
CA LEU A 25 -7.07 0.47 4.34
C LEU A 25 -7.25 1.72 5.20
N THR A 26 -6.15 2.41 5.47
CA THR A 26 -6.15 3.58 6.35
C THR A 26 -6.16 4.89 5.59
N GLU A 27 -5.58 4.92 4.39
CA GLU A 27 -5.47 6.14 3.62
C GLU A 27 -5.46 5.85 2.12
N THR A 28 -6.26 6.60 1.36
CA THR A 28 -6.12 6.71 -0.09
C THR A 28 -5.58 8.10 -0.37
N GLU A 29 -4.32 8.19 -0.77
CA GLU A 29 -3.71 9.46 -1.10
C GLU A 29 -3.84 9.69 -2.60
N ALA A 30 -4.77 10.57 -2.95
CA ALA A 30 -4.90 11.05 -4.30
C ALA A 30 -3.83 12.12 -4.56
N PHE A 31 -2.95 11.86 -5.52
CA PHE A 31 -2.04 12.87 -6.01
C PHE A 31 -2.66 13.52 -7.25
N ASN A 32 -2.55 14.84 -7.36
CA ASN A 32 -2.89 15.51 -8.61
C ASN A 32 -1.83 15.15 -9.66
N GLU A 33 -2.24 15.11 -10.93
CA GLU A 33 -1.33 14.88 -12.07
C GLU A 33 -0.05 15.73 -11.92
N PRO A 34 1.15 15.16 -12.13
CA PRO A 34 1.45 13.93 -12.89
C PRO A 34 1.70 12.65 -12.06
N HIS A 35 1.41 12.63 -10.75
CA HIS A 35 1.78 11.50 -9.88
C HIS A 35 0.64 10.48 -9.75
N PRO A 36 0.90 9.15 -9.87
CA PRO A 36 -0.12 8.13 -9.61
C PRO A 36 -0.61 8.17 -8.16
N ASN A 37 -1.87 7.83 -7.96
CA ASN A 37 -2.46 7.73 -6.61
C ASN A 37 -1.81 6.58 -5.83
N LEU A 38 -1.77 6.70 -4.51
CA LEU A 38 -1.22 5.68 -3.62
C LEU A 38 -2.28 5.16 -2.65
N TYR A 39 -2.23 3.86 -2.37
CA TYR A 39 -2.94 3.24 -1.26
C TYR A 39 -1.97 2.97 -0.12
N VAL A 40 -2.40 3.32 1.09
CA VAL A 40 -1.68 3.01 2.32
C VAL A 40 -2.51 2.02 3.13
N PHE A 41 -1.95 0.82 3.32
CA PHE A 41 -2.55 -0.24 4.12
C PHE A 41 -1.81 -0.36 5.46
N ASP A 42 -2.55 -0.30 6.55
CA ASP A 42 -2.01 -0.60 7.88
C ASP A 42 -2.19 -2.07 8.18
N VAL A 43 -1.06 -2.72 8.44
CA VAL A 43 -0.99 -4.15 8.68
C VAL A 43 -0.45 -4.41 10.08
N GLU A 44 -1.29 -5.04 10.89
CA GLU A 44 -0.90 -5.53 12.20
C GLU A 44 0.09 -6.70 12.09
N ARG A 45 0.90 -6.89 13.14
CA ARG A 45 1.96 -7.93 13.15
C ARG A 45 1.45 -9.32 12.84
N GLU A 46 0.25 -9.63 13.30
CA GLU A 46 -0.39 -10.94 13.13
C GLU A 46 -0.78 -11.19 11.67
N ASN A 47 -1.11 -10.14 10.92
CA ASN A 47 -1.51 -10.22 9.51
C ASN A 47 -0.33 -9.99 8.54
N TYR A 48 0.81 -9.51 9.04
CA TYR A 48 1.99 -9.20 8.22
C TYR A 48 2.42 -10.35 7.29
N PRO A 49 2.62 -11.59 7.77
CA PRO A 49 3.09 -12.67 6.90
C PRO A 49 2.10 -12.98 5.78
N ALA A 50 0.80 -13.02 6.09
CA ALA A 50 -0.25 -13.30 5.11
C ALA A 50 -0.48 -12.16 4.11
N PHE A 51 -0.13 -10.93 4.50
CA PHE A 51 -0.19 -9.76 3.63
C PHE A 51 0.98 -9.74 2.64
N VAL A 52 2.20 -9.95 3.14
CA VAL A 52 3.41 -10.03 2.31
C VAL A 52 3.34 -11.20 1.32
N ASP A 53 2.95 -12.38 1.80
CA ASP A 53 2.80 -13.57 0.96
C ASP A 53 1.85 -13.34 -0.22
N TYR A 54 0.73 -12.65 0.02
CA TYR A 54 -0.21 -12.28 -1.03
C TYR A 54 0.39 -11.29 -2.04
N LEU A 55 1.11 -10.25 -1.56
CA LEU A 55 1.76 -9.27 -2.42
C LEU A 55 2.81 -9.94 -3.33
N ASP A 56 3.64 -10.81 -2.76
CA ASP A 56 4.68 -11.54 -3.49
C ASP A 56 4.09 -12.53 -4.50
N LEU A 57 3.03 -13.29 -4.12
CA LEU A 57 2.34 -14.22 -5.02
C LEU A 57 1.71 -13.52 -6.23
N GLU A 58 1.11 -12.36 -6.01
CA GLU A 58 0.45 -11.58 -7.04
C GLU A 58 1.42 -10.67 -7.82
N GLY A 59 2.69 -10.61 -7.41
CA GLY A 59 3.71 -9.75 -8.03
C GLY A 59 3.45 -8.25 -7.85
N ILE A 60 2.75 -7.86 -6.78
CA ILE A 60 2.38 -6.47 -6.50
C ILE A 60 3.59 -5.74 -5.93
N ARG A 61 3.95 -4.60 -6.52
CA ARG A 61 5.04 -3.76 -6.03
C ARG A 61 4.57 -2.94 -4.82
N TYR A 62 5.39 -2.90 -3.78
CA TYR A 62 5.09 -2.14 -2.58
C TYR A 62 6.34 -1.53 -1.96
N ALA A 63 6.17 -0.42 -1.25
CA ALA A 63 7.11 0.07 -0.26
C ALA A 63 6.56 -0.20 1.15
N THR A 64 7.44 -0.42 2.12
CA THR A 64 7.04 -0.68 3.51
C THR A 64 7.79 0.22 4.48
N THR A 65 7.07 0.74 5.49
CA THR A 65 7.64 1.54 6.56
C THR A 65 7.00 1.17 7.90
N THR A 66 7.76 1.27 8.98
CA THR A 66 7.29 1.04 10.35
C THR A 66 6.75 2.31 11.03
N ALA A 67 6.91 3.47 10.39
CA ALA A 67 6.36 4.75 10.84
C ALA A 67 5.29 5.23 9.86
N LYS A 68 4.21 5.86 10.35
CA LYS A 68 3.15 6.39 9.49
C LYS A 68 3.79 7.37 8.48
N PRO A 69 3.76 7.07 7.17
CA PRO A 69 4.39 7.92 6.19
C PRO A 69 3.65 9.25 6.12
N THR A 70 4.40 10.36 6.01
CA THR A 70 3.80 11.65 5.67
C THR A 70 3.61 11.75 4.16
N ARG A 71 2.70 12.60 3.72
CA ARG A 71 2.49 12.94 2.30
C ARG A 71 3.78 13.26 1.55
N GLU A 72 4.71 13.98 2.17
CA GLU A 72 6.01 14.29 1.57
C GLU A 72 6.90 13.05 1.42
N GLN A 73 6.85 12.12 2.37
CA GLN A 73 7.59 10.85 2.29
C GLN A 73 7.00 9.88 1.27
N LEU A 74 5.69 9.96 1.03
CA LEU A 74 5.01 9.21 -0.04
C LEU A 74 5.40 9.72 -1.43
N LEU A 75 5.68 11.02 -1.55
CA LEU A 75 6.14 11.67 -2.79
C LEU A 75 7.62 11.47 -3.09
N ASP A 76 8.46 11.30 -2.06
CA ASP A 76 9.92 11.17 -2.21
C ASP A 76 10.37 10.07 -3.18
N PRO A 77 9.81 8.84 -3.18
CA PRO A 77 10.18 7.80 -4.15
C PRO A 77 9.66 8.07 -5.58
N MET A 78 8.88 9.13 -5.79
CA MET A 78 8.25 9.48 -7.08
C MET A 78 8.88 10.73 -7.72
N ARG A 79 9.87 11.35 -7.07
CA ARG A 79 10.70 12.44 -7.59
C ARG A 79 11.85 11.91 -8.43
#